data_AF-A0A820PYT7-F1
#
_entry.id   AF-A0A820PYT7-F1
#
_cell.length_a   1.000
_cell.length_b   1.000
_cell.length_c   1.000
_cell.angle_alpha   90.00
_cell.angle_beta   90.00
_cell.angle_gamma   90.00
#
_symmetry.space_group_name_H-M   'P 1'
#
loop_
_entity.id
_entity.type
_entity.pdbx_description
1 polymer ?
#
loop_
_entity_poly.entity_id
_entity_poly.type
_entity_poly.pdbx_seq_one_letter_code
_entity_poly.pdbx_strand_id
1 'polypeptide(L)'
;YRTVLLWTDLFSDIHWHQEAFFNPYAIVACSSIHQCQFTRDTRRLSKSSIVAFHLYDINRYRLPERTTQSKTDNQSWVFITGESPINFYYQNPSFLPHMLDNYFDQSISYKYNSPFSIFSPIIKSRTLSNTYEIQQERQYNNISLKSKNKPILWFVSNCNTFSQREQYVEE
;
A
#
# COMPACT_ATOMS: atom_id res chain seq x y z
N TYR A 1 20.67 14.48 2.03
CA TYR A 1 19.22 14.20 1.98
C TYR A 1 18.98 13.11 0.94
N ARG A 2 18.04 12.18 1.18
CA ARG A 2 17.57 11.24 0.13
C ARG A 2 16.37 11.87 -0.59
N THR A 3 16.41 11.90 -1.91
CA THR A 3 15.31 12.45 -2.69
C THR A 3 14.29 11.36 -2.98
N VAL A 4 13.03 11.60 -2.65
CA VAL A 4 11.89 10.75 -2.98
C VAL A 4 11.10 11.44 -4.09
N LEU A 5 11.12 10.85 -5.28
CA LEU A 5 10.31 11.30 -6.41
C LEU A 5 8.95 10.64 -6.34
N LEU A 6 7.90 11.45 -6.28
CA LEU A 6 6.52 11.02 -6.43
C LEU A 6 6.18 11.09 -7.91
N TRP A 7 6.09 9.93 -8.57
CA TRP A 7 5.81 9.86 -10.01
C TRP A 7 4.36 10.17 -10.35
N THR A 8 3.45 9.84 -9.44
CA THR A 8 2.02 10.05 -9.60
C THR A 8 1.49 11.10 -8.63
N ASP A 9 0.29 11.56 -8.92
CA ASP A 9 -0.55 12.09 -7.85
C ASP A 9 -0.91 10.95 -6.89
N LEU A 10 -1.22 11.25 -5.63
CA LEU A 10 -1.71 10.24 -4.69
C LEU A 10 -3.14 10.65 -4.39
N PHE A 11 -4.10 10.00 -5.04
CA PHE A 11 -5.53 10.35 -5.03
C PHE A 11 -5.83 11.76 -5.59
N SER A 12 -5.06 12.23 -6.57
CA SER A 12 -5.22 13.58 -7.16
C SER A 12 -5.05 14.76 -6.18
N ASP A 13 -4.75 14.51 -4.91
CA ASP A 13 -4.45 15.57 -3.95
C ASP A 13 -2.96 15.89 -4.01
N ILE A 14 -2.62 17.16 -4.22
CA ILE A 14 -1.22 17.61 -4.22
C ILE A 14 -0.64 17.69 -2.80
N HIS A 15 -1.49 17.76 -1.77
CA HIS A 15 -1.12 17.97 -0.38
C HIS A 15 -1.05 16.69 0.45
N TRP A 16 -1.24 15.51 -0.14
CA TRP A 16 -1.18 14.24 0.60
C TRP A 16 0.12 14.08 1.40
N HIS A 17 1.24 14.60 0.89
CA HIS A 17 2.55 14.53 1.54
C HIS A 17 2.74 15.58 2.65
N GLN A 18 1.75 16.43 2.90
CA GLN A 18 1.78 17.45 3.94
C GLN A 18 1.34 16.85 5.29
N GLU A 19 1.95 17.34 6.36
CA GLU A 19 1.72 16.91 7.75
C GLU A 19 0.24 16.94 8.20
N ALA A 20 -0.64 17.62 7.47
CA ALA A 20 -2.07 17.73 7.81
C ALA A 20 -2.85 16.42 7.58
N PHE A 21 -2.45 15.59 6.61
CA PHE A 21 -3.16 14.34 6.26
C PHE A 21 -2.61 13.10 6.96
N PHE A 22 -1.35 13.17 7.38
CA PHE A 22 -0.70 12.10 8.10
C PHE A 22 -0.19 12.69 9.41
N ASN A 23 -0.63 12.11 10.52
CA ASN A 23 -0.19 12.50 11.84
C ASN A 23 1.34 12.75 11.84
N PRO A 24 1.83 13.94 12.23
CA PRO A 24 3.26 14.26 12.21
C PRO A 24 4.09 13.34 13.12
N TYR A 25 3.45 12.59 14.03
CA TYR A 25 4.06 11.50 14.81
C TYR A 25 4.02 10.12 14.12
N ALA A 26 3.20 9.96 13.07
CA ALA A 26 3.05 8.73 12.28
C ALA A 26 3.82 8.77 10.96
N ILE A 27 4.06 9.95 10.39
CA ILE A 27 5.00 10.08 9.30
C ILE A 27 6.41 9.95 9.88
N VAL A 28 7.00 8.75 9.75
CA VAL A 28 8.45 8.58 9.76
C VAL A 28 9.04 9.15 8.46
N ALA A 29 8.62 10.34 8.04
CA ALA A 29 9.37 11.08 7.03
C ALA A 29 10.52 11.67 7.81
N CYS A 30 11.62 10.94 7.72
CA CYS A 30 12.93 11.51 7.89
C CYS A 30 13.24 11.80 9.35
N SER A 31 13.78 10.79 10.05
CA SER A 31 14.36 11.03 11.38
C SER A 31 15.42 12.13 11.30
N SER A 32 15.81 12.69 12.45
CA SER A 32 16.94 13.64 12.53
C SER A 32 18.24 13.11 11.89
N ILE A 33 18.34 11.79 11.71
CA ILE A 33 19.46 11.07 11.09
C ILE A 33 19.26 10.92 9.56
N HIS A 34 18.02 10.83 9.08
CA HIS A 34 17.69 10.55 7.68
C HIS A 34 16.86 11.66 7.06
N GLN A 35 17.46 12.80 6.73
CA GLN A 35 16.77 13.87 6.01
C GLN A 35 16.34 13.40 4.61
N CYS A 36 15.05 13.50 4.29
CA CYS A 36 14.52 13.22 2.95
C CYS A 36 13.76 14.41 2.40
N GLN A 37 13.76 14.50 1.07
CA GLN A 37 13.11 15.57 0.32
C GLN A 37 12.17 14.94 -0.69
N PHE A 38 10.89 15.30 -0.60
CA PHE A 38 9.90 14.90 -1.59
C PHE A 38 9.92 15.86 -2.78
N THR A 39 9.77 15.31 -3.98
CA THR A 39 9.66 16.10 -5.20
C THR A 39 8.75 15.40 -6.20
N ARG A 40 8.18 16.18 -7.11
CA ARG A 40 7.41 15.70 -8.28
C ARG A 40 8.10 16.01 -9.60
N ASP A 41 9.27 16.64 -9.54
CA ASP A 41 10.00 17.03 -10.73
C ASP A 41 10.58 15.77 -11.38
N THR A 42 9.92 15.26 -12.43
CA THR A 42 10.32 14.04 -13.15
C THR A 42 11.72 14.16 -13.77
N ARG A 43 12.23 15.38 -13.98
CA ARG A 43 13.63 15.62 -14.41
C ARG A 43 14.64 15.17 -13.35
N ARG A 44 14.21 14.95 -12.10
CA ARG A 44 15.03 14.43 -11.00
C ARG A 44 15.00 12.91 -10.89
N LEU A 45 14.37 12.18 -11.83
CA LEU A 45 14.29 10.72 -11.82
C LEU A 45 15.67 10.09 -11.61
N SER A 46 16.69 10.45 -12.39
CA SER A 46 18.04 9.88 -12.26
C SER A 46 18.76 10.24 -10.96
N LYS A 47 18.32 11.29 -10.24
CA LYS A 47 18.93 11.77 -8.99
C LYS A 47 18.16 11.32 -7.74
N SER A 48 17.04 10.62 -7.93
CA SER A 48 16.17 10.22 -6.83
C SER A 48 16.64 8.90 -6.23
N SER A 49 16.61 8.79 -4.91
CA SER A 49 16.93 7.54 -4.22
C SER A 49 15.72 6.60 -4.19
N ILE A 50 14.51 7.17 -4.22
CA ILE A 50 13.26 6.40 -4.24
C ILE A 50 12.37 7.02 -5.30
N VAL A 51 11.71 6.18 -6.10
CA VAL A 51 10.64 6.55 -7.01
C VAL A 51 9.36 5.87 -6.52
N ALA A 52 8.40 6.66 -6.07
CA ALA A 52 7.15 6.19 -5.49
C ALA A 52 6.00 6.39 -6.47
N PHE A 53 5.16 5.37 -6.57
CA PHE A 53 4.01 5.30 -7.45
C PHE A 53 2.76 4.98 -6.64
N HIS A 54 1.71 5.78 -6.73
CA HIS A 54 0.41 5.35 -6.26
C HIS A 54 -0.19 4.41 -7.31
N LEU A 55 -0.47 3.17 -6.93
CA LEU A 55 -0.83 2.11 -7.89
C LEU A 55 -2.05 2.47 -8.72
N TYR A 56 -3.01 3.25 -8.21
CA TYR A 56 -4.22 3.61 -8.95
C TYR A 56 -4.04 4.79 -9.91
N ASP A 57 -3.01 5.60 -9.70
CA ASP A 57 -2.77 6.81 -10.48
C ASP A 57 -1.72 6.60 -11.59
N ILE A 58 -1.18 5.38 -11.73
CA ILE A 58 -0.25 5.07 -12.81
C ILE A 58 -0.97 4.96 -14.16
N ASN A 59 -0.31 5.47 -15.19
CA ASN A 59 -0.75 5.34 -16.56
C ASN A 59 0.33 4.59 -17.35
N ARG A 60 -0.04 3.48 -18.02
CA ARG A 60 0.89 2.62 -18.75
C ARG A 60 1.72 3.36 -19.80
N TYR A 61 1.19 4.43 -20.37
CA TYR A 61 1.87 5.23 -21.39
C TYR A 61 2.78 6.32 -20.81
N ARG A 62 2.74 6.53 -19.49
CA ARG A 62 3.56 7.52 -18.78
C ARG A 62 4.45 6.88 -17.72
N LEU A 63 4.61 5.56 -17.76
CA LEU A 63 5.54 4.86 -16.89
C LEU A 63 6.97 5.10 -17.38
N PRO A 64 7.91 5.49 -16.50
CA PRO A 64 9.29 5.69 -16.89
C PRO A 64 9.92 4.34 -17.20
N GLU A 65 10.78 4.29 -18.21
CA GLU A 65 11.58 3.11 -18.47
C GLU A 65 12.64 2.93 -17.38
N ARG A 66 12.70 1.72 -16.83
CA ARG A 66 13.74 1.36 -15.87
C ARG A 66 15.01 0.99 -16.65
N THR A 67 15.82 1.99 -16.95
CA THR A 67 17.10 1.78 -17.64
C THR A 67 18.03 0.89 -16.81
N THR A 68 18.95 0.18 -17.47
CA THR A 68 19.92 -0.69 -16.79
C THR A 68 20.82 0.06 -15.80
N GLN A 69 21.07 1.36 -16.02
CA GLN A 69 21.76 2.24 -15.07
C GLN A 69 20.95 2.54 -13.80
N SER A 70 19.61 2.52 -13.87
CA SER A 70 18.72 2.62 -12.69
C SER A 70 18.72 1.34 -11.85
N LYS A 71 19.11 0.19 -12.42
CA LYS A 71 19.30 -1.07 -11.67
C LYS A 71 20.66 -1.16 -10.95
N THR A 72 21.66 -0.36 -11.34
CA THR A 72 23.01 -0.40 -10.77
C THR A 72 23.26 0.64 -9.68
N ASP A 73 22.48 1.71 -9.63
CA ASP A 73 22.49 2.68 -8.54
C ASP A 73 21.39 2.35 -7.51
N ASN A 74 21.62 2.70 -6.25
CA ASN A 74 20.77 2.45 -5.07
C ASN A 74 19.35 3.10 -5.11
N GLN A 75 18.70 3.12 -6.26
CA GLN A 75 17.37 3.67 -6.49
C GLN A 75 16.30 2.58 -6.35
N SER A 76 15.42 2.74 -5.36
CA SER A 76 14.30 1.81 -5.14
C SER A 76 13.02 2.32 -5.79
N TRP A 77 12.34 1.45 -6.52
CA TRP A 77 11.04 1.73 -7.14
C TRP A 77 9.95 1.08 -6.29
N VAL A 78 9.02 1.88 -5.79
CA VAL A 78 8.05 1.45 -4.78
C VAL A 78 6.66 1.81 -5.24
N PHE A 79 5.73 0.85 -5.21
CA PHE A 79 4.31 1.18 -5.37
C PHE A 79 3.60 1.22 -4.01
N ILE A 80 2.61 2.08 -3.92
CA ILE A 80 1.79 2.31 -2.74
C ILE A 80 0.34 1.98 -3.11
N THR A 81 -0.34 1.19 -2.29
CA THR A 81 -1.76 0.87 -2.48
C THR A 81 -2.49 0.73 -1.15
N GLY A 82 -3.58 1.48 -0.98
CA GLY A 82 -4.53 1.29 0.11
C GLY A 82 -5.57 0.21 -0.16
N GLU A 83 -5.62 -0.31 -1.38
CA GLU A 83 -6.70 -1.14 -1.89
C GLU A 83 -6.19 -2.49 -2.40
N SER A 84 -7.10 -3.46 -2.51
CA SER A 84 -6.77 -4.79 -3.03
C SER A 84 -6.25 -4.73 -4.48
N PRO A 85 -5.28 -5.57 -4.88
CA PRO A 85 -4.71 -5.51 -6.24
C PRO A 85 -5.73 -5.72 -7.37
N ILE A 86 -6.85 -6.42 -7.10
CA ILE A 86 -7.88 -6.66 -8.11
C ILE A 86 -8.59 -5.36 -8.53
N ASN A 87 -8.79 -4.42 -7.60
CA ASN A 87 -9.43 -3.13 -7.86
C ASN A 87 -8.60 -2.30 -8.87
N PHE A 88 -7.28 -2.44 -8.89
CA PHE A 88 -6.40 -1.74 -9.83
C PHE A 88 -6.73 -2.12 -11.29
N TYR A 89 -6.81 -3.41 -11.60
CA TYR A 89 -7.06 -3.89 -12.97
C TYR A 89 -8.46 -3.52 -13.48
N TYR A 90 -9.45 -3.40 -12.57
CA TYR A 90 -10.79 -2.92 -12.93
C TYR A 90 -10.80 -1.46 -13.35
N GLN A 91 -10.11 -0.60 -12.59
CA GLN A 91 -10.03 0.83 -12.91
C GLN A 91 -9.10 1.11 -14.09
N ASN A 92 -8.15 0.20 -14.32
CA ASN A 92 -7.13 0.31 -15.35
C ASN A 92 -7.16 -0.91 -16.29
N PRO A 93 -8.22 -1.11 -17.09
CA PRO A 93 -8.36 -2.28 -17.96
C PRO A 93 -7.30 -2.36 -19.07
N SER A 94 -6.61 -1.24 -19.32
CA SER A 94 -5.47 -1.20 -20.22
C SER A 94 -4.22 -1.90 -19.65
N PHE A 95 -4.20 -2.18 -18.34
CA PHE A 95 -3.12 -2.90 -17.69
C PHE A 95 -3.37 -4.40 -17.68
N LEU A 96 -2.37 -5.17 -18.14
CA LEU A 96 -2.35 -6.62 -18.03
C LEU A 96 -1.50 -7.01 -16.81
N PRO A 97 -1.82 -8.11 -16.11
CA PRO A 97 -1.12 -8.49 -14.87
C PRO A 97 0.40 -8.52 -14.99
N HIS A 98 0.91 -9.00 -16.12
CA HIS A 98 2.34 -9.18 -16.35
C HIS A 98 3.09 -7.87 -16.67
N MET A 99 2.40 -6.76 -16.96
CA MET A 99 3.09 -5.52 -17.36
C MET A 99 3.85 -4.85 -16.22
N LEU A 100 3.52 -5.20 -14.97
CA LEU A 100 4.21 -4.69 -13.78
C LEU A 100 5.09 -5.76 -13.12
N ASP A 101 5.25 -6.93 -13.76
CA ASP A 101 6.11 -7.99 -13.26
C ASP A 101 7.55 -7.49 -13.15
N ASN A 102 8.11 -7.57 -11.93
CA ASN A 102 9.45 -7.08 -11.60
C ASN A 102 9.70 -5.59 -11.89
N TYR A 103 8.63 -4.81 -12.09
CA TYR A 103 8.76 -3.37 -12.34
C TYR A 103 9.15 -2.62 -11.06
N PHE A 104 8.48 -2.97 -9.95
CA PHE A 104 8.74 -2.41 -8.63
C PHE A 104 9.61 -3.34 -7.79
N ASP A 105 10.44 -2.74 -6.92
CA ASP A 105 11.27 -3.46 -5.96
C ASP A 105 10.52 -3.77 -4.67
N GLN A 106 9.60 -2.88 -4.28
CA GLN A 106 8.88 -2.97 -3.01
C GLN A 106 7.43 -2.50 -3.16
N SER A 107 6.60 -2.98 -2.25
CA SER A 107 5.20 -2.59 -2.12
C SER A 107 4.93 -2.03 -0.73
N ILE A 108 4.24 -0.89 -0.64
CA ILE A 108 3.66 -0.38 0.59
C ILE A 108 2.15 -0.61 0.50
N SER A 109 1.60 -1.42 1.40
CA SER A 109 0.17 -1.80 1.36
C SER A 109 -0.52 -1.57 2.70
N TYR A 110 -1.84 -1.75 2.77
CA TYR A 110 -2.60 -1.71 4.02
C TYR A 110 -2.35 -2.91 4.95
N LYS A 111 -1.69 -3.98 4.48
CA LYS A 111 -1.53 -5.22 5.25
C LYS A 111 -0.59 -4.99 6.43
N TYR A 112 -1.10 -5.13 7.65
CA TYR A 112 -0.36 -4.87 8.90
C TYR A 112 0.94 -5.70 9.02
N ASN A 113 0.92 -6.93 8.51
CA ASN A 113 2.09 -7.84 8.50
C ASN A 113 2.94 -7.72 7.22
N SER A 114 2.77 -6.66 6.43
CA SER A 114 3.67 -6.33 5.33
C SER A 114 4.97 -5.73 5.88
N PRO A 115 6.15 -6.04 5.31
CA PRO A 115 7.40 -5.37 5.67
C PRO A 115 7.30 -3.84 5.59
N PHE A 116 6.44 -3.33 4.69
CA PHE A 116 6.11 -1.92 4.57
C PHE A 116 4.59 -1.76 4.50
N SER A 117 4.00 -1.06 5.48
CA SER A 117 2.56 -0.84 5.56
C SER A 117 2.20 0.64 5.73
N ILE A 118 1.15 1.09 5.02
CA ILE A 118 0.59 2.45 5.13
C ILE A 118 0.10 2.71 6.56
N PHE A 119 -0.38 1.65 7.23
CA PHE A 119 -0.94 1.72 8.56
C PHE A 119 0.05 1.28 9.65
N SER A 120 1.31 0.97 9.32
CA SER A 120 2.25 0.51 10.35
C SER A 120 2.49 1.63 11.36
N PRO A 121 2.08 1.50 12.63
CA PRO A 121 2.85 2.14 13.67
C PRO A 121 4.21 1.44 13.67
N ILE A 122 5.23 2.08 14.26
CA ILE A 122 6.51 1.42 14.57
C ILE A 122 6.18 0.04 15.16
N ILE A 123 6.56 -1.03 14.46
CA ILE A 123 6.60 -2.36 15.06
C ILE A 123 7.70 -2.22 16.11
N LYS A 124 7.35 -1.78 17.33
CA LYS A 124 8.13 -2.15 18.50
C LYS A 124 8.13 -3.64 18.42
N SER A 125 9.27 -4.22 18.04
CA SER A 125 9.52 -5.65 18.05
C SER A 125 8.91 -6.18 19.35
N ARG A 126 7.68 -6.68 19.27
CA ARG A 126 7.17 -7.57 20.28
C ARG A 126 7.99 -8.80 20.02
N THR A 127 9.06 -8.96 20.78
CA THR A 127 9.65 -10.26 21.02
C THR A 127 8.45 -11.18 21.21
N LEU A 128 8.24 -12.12 20.27
CA LEU A 128 7.15 -13.09 20.32
C LEU A 128 7.47 -14.04 21.49
N SER A 129 7.35 -13.54 22.72
CA SER A 129 7.52 -14.32 23.94
C SER A 129 6.21 -14.95 24.40
N ASN A 130 5.08 -14.61 23.77
CA ASN A 130 3.78 -15.18 24.15
C ASN A 130 3.25 -16.11 23.06
N THR A 131 3.51 -17.40 23.27
CA THR A 131 2.80 -18.55 22.67
C THR A 131 1.27 -18.40 22.64
N TYR A 132 0.72 -17.53 23.49
CA TYR A 132 -0.69 -17.17 23.60
C TYR A 132 -1.28 -16.48 22.35
N GLU A 133 -0.52 -15.64 21.64
CA GLU A 133 -1.06 -14.89 20.48
C GLU A 133 -1.17 -15.78 19.23
N ILE A 134 -0.20 -16.67 19.01
CA ILE A 134 -0.24 -17.70 17.94
C ILE A 134 -1.37 -18.70 18.19
N GLN A 135 -1.69 -18.99 19.46
CA GLN A 135 -2.83 -19.85 19.82
C GLN A 135 -4.17 -19.19 19.54
N GLN A 136 -4.30 -17.87 19.74
CA GLN A 136 -5.53 -17.14 19.43
C GLN A 136 -5.83 -17.13 17.93
N GLU A 137 -4.84 -16.87 17.06
CA GLU A 137 -5.06 -16.93 15.59
C GLU A 137 -5.54 -18.31 15.13
N ARG A 138 -5.01 -19.40 15.71
CA ARG A 138 -5.48 -20.77 15.44
C ARG A 138 -6.89 -21.03 15.99
N GLN A 139 -7.28 -20.38 17.07
CA GLN A 139 -8.61 -20.50 17.67
C GLN A 139 -9.69 -19.83 16.79
N TYR A 140 -9.36 -18.75 16.07
CA TYR A 140 -10.29 -18.10 15.12
C TYR A 140 -10.66 -19.02 13.95
N ASN A 141 -9.76 -19.92 13.54
CA ASN A 141 -10.05 -20.92 12.50
C ASN A 141 -11.04 -22.03 12.94
N ASN A 142 -11.33 -22.14 14.24
CA ASN A 142 -12.25 -23.11 14.82
C ASN A 142 -13.54 -22.47 15.36
N ILE A 143 -13.90 -21.28 14.88
CA ILE A 143 -15.17 -20.65 15.24
C ILE A 143 -16.30 -21.43 14.58
N SER A 144 -17.05 -22.18 15.39
CA SER A 144 -18.30 -22.80 14.95
C SER A 144 -19.30 -21.69 14.62
N LEU A 145 -19.60 -21.52 13.33
CA LEU A 145 -20.63 -20.58 12.89
C LEU A 145 -22.03 -21.02 13.34
N LYS A 146 -22.21 -22.31 13.65
CA LYS A 146 -23.48 -22.89 14.12
C LYS A 146 -23.98 -22.30 15.45
N SER A 147 -23.09 -21.76 16.29
CA SER A 147 -23.46 -21.17 17.58
C SER A 147 -23.76 -19.67 17.49
N LYS A 148 -23.56 -19.03 16.33
CA LYS A 148 -23.88 -17.61 16.11
C LYS A 148 -25.33 -17.48 15.67
N ASN A 149 -26.23 -17.20 16.61
CA ASN A 149 -27.68 -17.09 16.40
C ASN A 149 -28.25 -15.67 16.61
N LYS A 150 -27.38 -14.70 16.91
CA LYS A 150 -27.81 -13.31 17.10
C LYS A 150 -27.99 -12.62 15.75
N PRO A 151 -29.00 -11.75 15.59
CA PRO A 151 -29.17 -10.99 14.37
C PRO A 151 -27.96 -10.09 14.13
N ILE A 152 -27.54 -9.98 12.88
CA ILE A 152 -26.45 -9.13 12.42
C ILE A 152 -27.07 -7.93 11.71
N LEU A 153 -26.57 -6.74 12.00
CA LEU A 153 -26.94 -5.53 11.30
C LEU A 153 -25.83 -5.19 10.30
N TRP A 154 -26.19 -5.04 9.03
CA TRP A 154 -25.26 -4.74 7.95
C TRP A 154 -25.58 -3.37 7.34
N PHE A 155 -24.63 -2.43 7.47
CA PHE A 155 -24.70 -1.13 6.80
C PHE A 155 -23.75 -1.15 5.60
N VAL A 156 -24.29 -0.90 4.42
CA VAL A 156 -23.52 -0.85 3.18
C VAL A 156 -23.96 0.35 2.34
N SER A 157 -22.97 1.04 1.76
CA SER A 157 -23.18 2.17 0.86
C SER A 157 -22.78 1.85 -0.59
N ASN A 158 -22.16 0.70 -0.84
CA ASN A 158 -21.71 0.24 -2.15
C ASN A 158 -22.25 -1.18 -2.44
N CYS A 159 -23.18 -1.27 -3.40
CA CYS A 159 -23.88 -2.50 -3.82
C CYS A 159 -23.26 -3.06 -5.12
N ASN A 160 -23.58 -4.31 -5.47
CA ASN A 160 -23.05 -5.00 -6.66
C ASN A 160 -21.51 -5.08 -6.64
N THR A 161 -20.98 -5.65 -5.56
CA THR A 161 -19.54 -5.66 -5.33
C THR A 161 -18.88 -6.88 -5.97
N PHE A 162 -17.62 -6.74 -6.37
CA PHE A 162 -16.87 -7.89 -6.91
C PHE A 162 -16.73 -9.04 -5.90
N SER A 163 -16.62 -8.71 -4.61
CA SER A 163 -16.56 -9.73 -3.56
C SER A 163 -17.88 -10.47 -3.35
N GLN A 164 -18.97 -10.04 -4.01
CA GLN A 164 -20.32 -10.58 -3.84
C GLN A 164 -20.76 -10.63 -2.37
N ARG A 165 -20.29 -9.66 -1.57
CA ARG A 165 -20.55 -9.63 -0.12
C ARG A 165 -22.03 -9.50 0.20
N GLU A 166 -22.79 -8.92 -0.74
CA GLU A 166 -24.24 -8.84 -0.71
C GLU A 166 -24.91 -10.21 -0.71
N GLN A 167 -24.40 -11.17 -1.48
CA GLN A 167 -24.98 -12.52 -1.53
C GLN A 167 -24.78 -13.26 -0.21
N TYR A 168 -23.64 -13.06 0.45
CA TYR A 168 -23.37 -13.69 1.76
C TYR A 168 -24.35 -13.25 2.85
N VAL A 169 -24.98 -12.09 2.72
CA VAL A 169 -26.00 -11.62 3.68
C VAL A 169 -27.38 -12.21 3.39
N GLU A 170 -27.59 -12.77 2.21
CA GLU A 170 -28.83 -13.48 1.83
C GLU A 170 -28.82 -14.95 2.26
N GLU A 171 -27.66 -15.51 2.63
CA GLU A 171 -27.48 -16.89 3.14
C GLU A 171 -27.94 -17.06 4.61
#